data_AF-A0AA86N0W8-F1
#
_entry.id   AF-A0AA86N0W8-F1
#
_cell.length_a   1.000
_cell.length_b   1.000
_cell.length_c   1.000
_cell.angle_alpha   90.00
_cell.angle_beta   90.00
_cell.angle_gamma   90.00
#
_symmetry.space_group_name_H-M   'P 1'
#
loop_
_entity.id
_entity.type
_entity.pdbx_description
1 polymer ?
#
loop_
_entity_poly.entity_id
_entity_poly.type
_entity_poly.pdbx_seq_one_letter_code
_entity_poly.pdbx_strand_id
1 'polypeptide(L)'
;MMSLVLLSCTTSQVRMAEDLAAAGQWDEAVAIYRQAVKANPYDRELVARLDEAKQEAAAAHYEVGREYLAERQLPEALTELKMAMGYDPSNRDYQAALADALRLKQAQDQLQLARKFQGMGRTDEALAIYERVVELDPSLIEALTGITTLSTQQRAAQSVGQSTKPITMRFQNAKLKEVFEIVARTANINVVFDKDIRDDPITIFLKDMSFDEALTLILNTNGLVSQKVGPDTLLILPNNKQKLAQYQDLMVRTFYLSNAKAKDAVMGVI
;
A
#
# COMPACT_ATOMS: atom_id res chain seq x y z
N MET A 1 2.42 -61.78 -39.01
CA MET A 1 1.37 -60.78 -39.31
C MET A 1 0.79 -60.25 -38.00
N MET A 2 1.40 -59.25 -37.37
CA MET A 2 0.77 -58.52 -36.25
C MET A 2 1.38 -57.12 -36.09
N SER A 3 1.43 -56.34 -37.17
CA SER A 3 1.91 -54.94 -37.15
C SER A 3 1.04 -53.96 -37.94
N LEU A 4 -0.14 -54.36 -38.42
CA LEU A 4 -0.94 -53.52 -39.33
C LEU A 4 -2.14 -52.78 -38.69
N VAL A 5 -2.44 -53.04 -37.40
CA VAL A 5 -3.65 -52.47 -36.76
C VAL A 5 -3.38 -51.12 -36.08
N LEU A 6 -2.16 -50.89 -35.57
CA LEU A 6 -1.82 -49.67 -34.83
C LEU A 6 -1.74 -48.41 -35.72
N LEU A 7 -1.37 -48.56 -37.00
CA LEU A 7 -1.25 -47.44 -37.94
C LEU A 7 -2.59 -46.80 -38.29
N SER A 8 -3.68 -47.58 -38.34
CA SER A 8 -5.00 -47.08 -38.76
C SER A 8 -5.63 -46.11 -37.76
N CYS A 9 -5.45 -46.37 -36.47
CA CYS A 9 -6.02 -45.53 -35.40
C CYS A 9 -5.25 -44.20 -35.29
N THR A 10 -3.92 -44.24 -35.43
CA THR A 10 -3.08 -43.03 -35.41
C THR A 10 -3.36 -42.13 -36.60
N THR A 11 -3.55 -42.67 -37.81
CA THR A 11 -3.89 -41.84 -38.98
C THR A 11 -5.25 -41.17 -38.84
N SER A 12 -6.25 -41.86 -38.26
CA SER A 12 -7.57 -41.26 -38.00
C SER A 12 -7.50 -40.15 -36.94
N GLN A 13 -6.69 -40.32 -35.90
CA GLN A 13 -6.51 -39.31 -34.85
C GLN A 13 -5.78 -38.07 -35.36
N VAL A 14 -4.75 -38.26 -36.19
CA VAL A 14 -4.01 -37.14 -36.78
C VAL A 14 -4.90 -36.30 -37.68
N ARG A 15 -5.73 -36.92 -38.52
CA ARG A 15 -6.68 -36.19 -39.36
C ARG A 15 -7.70 -35.40 -38.54
N MET A 16 -8.20 -35.98 -37.45
CA MET A 16 -9.08 -35.25 -36.52
C MET A 16 -8.39 -34.03 -35.90
N ALA A 17 -7.11 -34.15 -35.53
CA ALA A 17 -6.34 -33.02 -35.01
C ALA A 17 -6.12 -31.92 -36.07
N GLU A 18 -5.88 -32.30 -37.32
CA GLU A 18 -5.81 -31.37 -38.46
C GLU A 18 -7.14 -30.62 -38.66
N ASP A 19 -8.26 -31.33 -38.60
CA ASP A 19 -9.59 -30.73 -38.74
C ASP A 19 -9.89 -29.74 -37.60
N LEU A 20 -9.50 -30.08 -36.36
CA LEU A 20 -9.62 -29.19 -35.20
C LEU A 20 -8.73 -27.95 -35.33
N ALA A 21 -7.48 -28.13 -35.76
CA ALA A 21 -6.54 -27.03 -36.03
C ALA A 21 -7.09 -26.09 -37.11
N ALA A 22 -7.61 -26.64 -38.21
CA ALA A 22 -8.23 -25.85 -39.29
C ALA A 22 -9.49 -25.08 -38.83
N ALA A 23 -10.18 -25.57 -37.80
CA ALA A 23 -11.30 -24.90 -37.16
C ALA A 23 -10.89 -23.87 -36.09
N GLY A 24 -9.59 -23.70 -35.82
CA GLY A 24 -9.07 -22.82 -34.76
C GLY A 24 -9.22 -23.39 -33.35
N GLN A 25 -9.61 -24.65 -33.21
CA GLN A 25 -9.75 -25.36 -31.93
C GLN A 25 -8.39 -25.91 -31.49
N TRP A 26 -7.48 -24.99 -31.21
CA TRP A 26 -6.07 -25.30 -31.00
C TRP A 26 -5.81 -26.13 -29.74
N ASP A 27 -6.55 -25.89 -28.65
CA ASP A 27 -6.43 -26.66 -27.40
C ASP A 27 -6.76 -28.14 -27.61
N GLU A 28 -7.89 -28.41 -28.27
CA GLU A 28 -8.31 -29.77 -28.60
C GLU A 28 -7.34 -30.43 -29.58
N ALA A 29 -6.88 -29.69 -30.60
CA ALA A 29 -5.88 -30.18 -31.54
C ALA A 29 -4.58 -30.59 -30.83
N VAL A 30 -4.08 -29.75 -29.91
CA VAL A 30 -2.90 -30.05 -29.09
C VAL A 30 -3.12 -31.32 -28.25
N ALA A 31 -4.29 -31.49 -27.65
CA ALA A 31 -4.61 -32.68 -26.86
C ALA A 31 -4.53 -33.96 -27.69
N ILE A 32 -5.06 -33.95 -28.92
CA ILE A 32 -5.00 -35.11 -29.83
C ILE A 32 -3.58 -35.33 -30.37
N TYR A 33 -2.88 -34.27 -30.79
CA TYR A 33 -1.49 -34.38 -31.23
C TYR A 33 -0.56 -34.92 -30.13
N ARG A 34 -0.76 -34.53 -28.85
CA ARG A 34 -0.01 -35.09 -27.71
C ARG A 34 -0.20 -36.61 -27.60
N GLN A 35 -1.41 -37.11 -27.82
CA GLN A 35 -1.69 -38.55 -27.80
C GLN A 35 -1.01 -39.26 -28.98
N ALA A 36 -1.07 -38.67 -30.18
CA ALA A 36 -0.43 -39.21 -31.38
C ALA A 36 1.11 -39.28 -31.23
N VAL A 37 1.74 -38.22 -30.73
CA VAL A 37 3.18 -38.19 -30.43
C VAL A 37 3.53 -39.21 -29.34
N LYS A 38 2.70 -39.38 -28.31
CA LYS A 38 2.92 -40.41 -27.28
C LYS A 38 2.92 -41.83 -27.87
N ALA A 39 2.08 -42.09 -28.87
CA ALA A 39 2.04 -43.38 -29.57
C ALA A 39 3.25 -43.58 -30.49
N ASN A 40 3.72 -42.52 -31.16
CA ASN A 40 4.86 -42.55 -32.08
C ASN A 40 5.89 -41.42 -31.78
N PRO A 41 6.72 -41.54 -30.73
CA PRO A 41 7.57 -40.43 -30.24
C PRO A 41 8.71 -40.01 -31.17
N TYR A 42 9.07 -40.85 -32.13
CA TYR A 42 10.18 -40.59 -33.07
C TYR A 42 9.71 -40.05 -34.42
N ASP A 43 8.40 -39.88 -34.61
CA ASP A 43 7.85 -39.27 -35.81
C ASP A 43 8.05 -37.75 -35.75
N ARG A 44 9.04 -37.27 -36.51
CA ARG A 44 9.41 -35.85 -36.52
C ARG A 44 8.31 -34.96 -37.05
N GLU A 45 7.48 -35.44 -37.97
CA GLU A 45 6.36 -34.68 -38.52
C GLU A 45 5.29 -34.47 -37.46
N LEU A 46 4.94 -35.52 -36.69
CA LEU A 46 3.98 -35.39 -35.59
C LEU A 46 4.50 -34.48 -34.46
N VAL A 47 5.79 -34.55 -34.16
CA VAL A 47 6.41 -33.63 -33.20
C VAL A 47 6.30 -32.19 -33.69
N ALA A 48 6.64 -31.92 -34.96
CA ALA A 48 6.55 -30.59 -35.55
C ALA A 48 5.11 -30.04 -35.51
N ARG A 49 4.11 -30.85 -35.90
CA ARG A 49 2.69 -30.47 -35.86
C ARG A 49 2.18 -30.20 -34.45
N LEU A 50 2.62 -30.99 -33.48
CA LEU A 50 2.29 -30.73 -32.07
C LEU A 50 2.88 -29.39 -31.62
N ASP A 51 4.11 -29.09 -32.01
CA ASP A 51 4.76 -27.84 -31.61
C ASP A 51 4.13 -26.62 -32.29
N GLU A 52 3.74 -26.73 -33.56
CA GLU A 52 2.94 -25.72 -34.27
C GLU A 52 1.59 -25.50 -33.57
N ALA A 53 0.83 -26.56 -33.29
CA ALA A 53 -0.47 -26.45 -32.62
C ALA A 53 -0.35 -25.80 -31.23
N LYS A 54 0.74 -26.08 -30.49
CA LYS A 54 1.00 -25.40 -29.20
C LYS A 54 1.29 -23.91 -29.38
N GLN A 55 2.06 -23.53 -30.40
CA GLN A 55 2.37 -22.13 -30.68
C GLN A 55 1.09 -21.35 -31.00
N GLU A 56 0.23 -21.91 -31.83
CA GLU A 56 -1.07 -21.31 -32.18
C GLU A 56 -2.02 -21.23 -30.97
N ALA A 57 -2.11 -22.29 -30.17
CA ALA A 57 -2.87 -22.26 -28.91
C ALA A 57 -2.34 -21.19 -27.95
N ALA A 58 -1.01 -21.08 -27.82
CA ALA A 58 -0.39 -20.07 -26.96
C ALA A 58 -0.71 -18.65 -27.42
N ALA A 59 -0.64 -18.40 -28.74
CA ALA A 59 -0.96 -17.11 -29.34
C ALA A 59 -2.43 -16.73 -29.11
N ALA A 60 -3.36 -17.66 -29.33
CA ALA A 60 -4.79 -17.43 -29.10
C ALA A 60 -5.09 -17.05 -27.64
N HIS A 61 -4.58 -17.82 -26.68
CA HIS A 61 -4.73 -17.49 -25.26
C HIS A 61 -4.07 -16.16 -24.87
N TYR A 62 -2.92 -15.85 -25.47
CA TYR A 62 -2.24 -14.57 -25.20
C TYR A 62 -3.06 -13.37 -25.66
N GLU A 63 -3.69 -13.45 -26.84
CA GLU A 63 -4.55 -12.39 -27.37
C GLU A 63 -5.76 -12.15 -26.46
N VAL A 64 -6.50 -13.21 -26.14
CA VAL A 64 -7.67 -13.13 -25.23
C VAL A 64 -7.25 -12.61 -23.85
N GLY A 65 -6.14 -13.12 -23.31
CA GLY A 65 -5.61 -12.67 -22.03
C GLY A 65 -5.24 -11.18 -22.01
N ARG A 66 -4.74 -10.65 -23.13
CA ARG A 66 -4.45 -9.22 -23.30
C ARG A 66 -5.71 -8.37 -23.40
N GLU A 67 -6.76 -8.87 -24.04
CA GLU A 67 -8.06 -8.18 -24.10
C GLU A 67 -8.64 -8.04 -22.69
N TYR A 68 -8.71 -9.13 -21.92
CA TYR A 68 -9.13 -9.08 -20.52
C TYR A 68 -8.26 -8.16 -19.67
N LEU A 69 -6.95 -8.13 -19.91
CA LEU A 69 -6.04 -7.24 -19.19
C LEU A 69 -6.33 -5.76 -19.49
N ALA A 70 -6.63 -5.42 -20.75
CA ALA A 70 -7.02 -4.07 -21.16
C ALA A 70 -8.35 -3.65 -20.51
N GLU A 71 -9.28 -4.59 -20.34
CA GLU A 71 -10.56 -4.39 -19.65
C GLU A 71 -10.46 -4.45 -18.12
N ARG A 72 -9.25 -4.64 -17.56
CA ARG A 72 -9.00 -4.81 -16.12
C ARG A 72 -9.70 -6.02 -15.49
N GLN A 73 -10.11 -6.99 -16.29
CA GLN A 73 -10.63 -8.29 -15.86
C GLN A 73 -9.46 -9.21 -15.50
N LEU A 74 -8.79 -8.90 -14.38
CA LEU A 74 -7.54 -9.55 -14.00
C LEU A 74 -7.65 -11.06 -13.74
N PRO A 75 -8.71 -11.61 -13.13
CA PRO A 75 -8.85 -13.06 -12.94
C PRO A 75 -8.87 -13.84 -14.26
N GLU A 76 -9.63 -13.35 -15.24
CA GLU A 76 -9.77 -13.92 -16.58
C GLU A 76 -8.46 -13.77 -17.36
N ALA A 77 -7.87 -12.57 -17.37
CA ALA A 77 -6.58 -12.31 -17.98
C ALA A 77 -5.48 -13.26 -17.46
N LEU A 78 -5.42 -13.44 -16.13
CA LEU A 78 -4.45 -14.36 -15.52
C LEU A 78 -4.67 -15.81 -15.89
N THR A 79 -5.91 -16.23 -16.13
CA THR A 79 -6.23 -17.60 -16.54
C THR A 79 -5.69 -17.85 -17.95
N GLU A 80 -6.03 -16.97 -18.88
CA GLU A 80 -5.62 -17.07 -20.28
C GLU A 80 -4.10 -16.92 -20.44
N LEU A 81 -3.49 -15.92 -19.81
CA LEU A 81 -2.04 -15.69 -19.89
C LEU A 81 -1.22 -16.85 -19.28
N LYS A 82 -1.77 -17.55 -18.27
CA LYS A 82 -1.14 -18.78 -17.75
C LYS A 82 -1.23 -19.94 -18.73
N MET A 83 -2.33 -20.05 -19.49
CA MET A 83 -2.44 -21.07 -20.54
C MET A 83 -1.42 -20.80 -21.65
N ALA A 84 -1.30 -19.55 -22.12
CA ALA A 84 -0.26 -19.14 -23.07
C ALA A 84 1.16 -19.49 -22.59
N MET A 85 1.48 -19.13 -21.34
CA MET A 85 2.76 -19.48 -20.71
C MET A 85 2.96 -21.00 -20.50
N GLY A 86 1.88 -21.77 -20.38
CA GLY A 86 1.93 -23.22 -20.26
C GLY A 86 2.29 -23.91 -21.57
N TYR A 87 1.90 -23.33 -22.72
CA TYR A 87 2.22 -23.84 -24.04
C TYR A 87 3.60 -23.41 -24.54
N ASP A 88 3.98 -22.15 -24.34
CA ASP A 88 5.31 -21.64 -24.65
C ASP A 88 5.89 -20.82 -23.48
N PRO A 89 6.58 -21.49 -22.52
CA PRO A 89 7.20 -20.81 -21.38
C PRO A 89 8.39 -19.93 -21.76
N SER A 90 8.95 -20.07 -22.97
CA SER A 90 10.16 -19.36 -23.40
C SER A 90 9.86 -17.98 -24.01
N ASN A 91 8.60 -17.74 -24.37
CA ASN A 91 8.14 -16.50 -24.96
C ASN A 91 8.17 -15.34 -23.95
N ARG A 92 8.96 -14.30 -24.26
CA ARG A 92 9.14 -13.14 -23.38
C ARG A 92 7.90 -12.26 -23.28
N ASP A 93 7.10 -12.19 -24.33
CA ASP A 93 5.90 -11.34 -24.34
C ASP A 93 4.82 -11.94 -23.44
N TYR A 94 4.71 -13.28 -23.40
CA TYR A 94 3.78 -13.99 -22.51
C TYR A 94 4.21 -13.84 -21.05
N GLN A 95 5.51 -13.95 -20.78
CA GLN A 95 6.09 -13.71 -19.45
C GLN A 95 5.80 -12.29 -18.97
N ALA A 96 6.01 -11.29 -19.83
CA ALA A 96 5.79 -9.88 -19.51
C ALA A 96 4.30 -9.61 -19.21
N ALA A 97 3.40 -10.06 -20.07
CA ALA A 97 1.96 -9.85 -19.87
C ALA A 97 1.44 -10.54 -18.60
N LEU A 98 1.88 -11.77 -18.32
CA LEU A 98 1.52 -12.47 -17.09
C LEU A 98 2.06 -11.73 -15.85
N ALA A 99 3.30 -11.24 -15.90
CA ALA A 99 3.88 -10.45 -14.82
C ALA A 99 3.11 -9.14 -14.59
N ASP A 100 2.69 -8.46 -15.65
CA ASP A 100 1.86 -7.26 -15.55
C ASP A 100 0.49 -7.55 -14.93
N ALA A 101 -0.20 -8.59 -15.39
CA ALA A 101 -1.48 -9.00 -14.81
C ALA A 101 -1.36 -9.34 -13.31
N LEU A 102 -0.28 -10.03 -12.91
CA LEU A 102 0.01 -10.35 -11.51
C LEU A 102 0.30 -9.10 -10.68
N ARG A 103 1.10 -8.16 -11.21
CA ARG A 103 1.40 -6.87 -10.56
C ARG A 103 0.13 -6.07 -10.31
N LEU A 104 -0.75 -5.96 -11.31
CA LEU A 104 -2.02 -5.25 -11.17
C LEU A 104 -2.95 -5.92 -10.16
N LYS A 105 -3.00 -7.27 -10.15
CA LYS A 105 -3.80 -8.00 -9.17
C LYS A 105 -3.28 -7.76 -7.76
N GLN A 106 -1.95 -7.81 -7.58
CA GLN A 106 -1.32 -7.51 -6.32
C GLN A 106 -1.67 -6.09 -5.84
N ALA A 107 -1.68 -5.10 -6.74
CA ALA A 107 -2.10 -3.74 -6.40
C ALA A 107 -3.54 -3.68 -5.87
N GLN A 108 -4.49 -4.38 -6.52
CA GLN A 108 -5.88 -4.46 -6.06
C GLN A 108 -6.01 -5.15 -4.69
N ASP A 109 -5.31 -6.26 -4.47
CA ASP A 109 -5.33 -6.97 -3.19
C ASP A 109 -4.76 -6.11 -2.05
N GLN A 110 -3.65 -5.40 -2.32
CA GLN A 110 -3.02 -4.47 -1.38
C GLN A 110 -3.94 -3.27 -1.08
N LEU A 111 -4.67 -2.77 -2.07
CA LEU A 111 -5.66 -1.70 -1.86
C LEU A 111 -6.74 -2.13 -0.86
N GLN A 112 -7.28 -3.35 -1.01
CA GLN A 112 -8.26 -3.87 -0.04
C GLN A 112 -7.66 -4.02 1.36
N LEU A 113 -6.39 -4.41 1.45
CA LEU A 113 -5.70 -4.51 2.73
C LEU A 113 -5.50 -3.14 3.38
N ALA A 114 -5.06 -2.12 2.63
CA ALA A 114 -4.93 -0.75 3.12
C ALA A 114 -6.24 -0.21 3.68
N ARG A 115 -7.35 -0.40 2.97
CA ARG A 115 -8.69 -0.02 3.45
C ARG A 115 -9.06 -0.69 4.77
N LYS A 116 -8.71 -1.97 4.94
CA LYS A 116 -8.95 -2.69 6.21
C LYS A 116 -8.15 -2.08 7.36
N PHE A 117 -6.86 -1.80 7.15
CA PHE A 117 -6.04 -1.14 8.17
C PHE A 117 -6.54 0.26 8.50
N GLN A 118 -6.93 1.04 7.49
CA GLN A 118 -7.54 2.35 7.68
C GLN A 118 -8.83 2.25 8.51
N GLY A 119 -9.71 1.29 8.20
CA GLY A 119 -10.93 1.05 8.98
C GLY A 119 -10.69 0.63 10.43
N MET A 120 -9.53 0.06 10.73
CA MET A 120 -9.08 -0.27 12.09
C MET A 120 -8.37 0.89 12.80
N GLY A 121 -8.21 2.05 12.14
CA GLY A 121 -7.44 3.20 12.67
C GLY A 121 -5.92 3.01 12.64
N ARG A 122 -5.43 1.92 12.06
CA ARG A 122 -4.00 1.59 11.90
C ARG A 122 -3.41 2.37 10.73
N THR A 123 -3.26 3.66 10.98
CA THR A 123 -3.02 4.70 9.95
C THR A 123 -1.65 4.56 9.31
N ASP A 124 -0.61 4.26 10.09
CA ASP A 124 0.76 4.10 9.57
C ASP A 124 0.87 2.88 8.66
N GLU A 125 0.27 1.76 9.04
CA GLU A 125 0.23 0.55 8.20
C GLU A 125 -0.60 0.77 6.94
N ALA A 126 -1.73 1.46 7.04
CA ALA A 126 -2.53 1.81 5.87
C ALA A 126 -1.77 2.69 4.88
N LEU A 127 -1.06 3.71 5.36
CA LEU A 127 -0.23 4.59 4.53
C LEU A 127 0.85 3.83 3.78
N ALA A 128 1.64 3.02 4.48
CA ALA A 128 2.71 2.23 3.85
C ALA A 128 2.17 1.29 2.75
N ILE A 129 0.99 0.71 2.95
CA ILE A 129 0.36 -0.15 1.95
C ILE A 129 -0.18 0.67 0.77
N TYR A 130 -0.82 1.81 1.00
CA TYR A 130 -1.27 2.69 -0.09
C TYR A 130 -0.10 3.16 -0.96
N GLU A 131 1.04 3.52 -0.38
CA GLU A 131 2.26 3.86 -1.13
C GLU A 131 2.68 2.72 -2.06
N ARG A 132 2.67 1.48 -1.53
CA ARG A 132 2.97 0.29 -2.34
C ARG A 132 1.94 0.06 -3.45
N VAL A 133 0.67 0.37 -3.23
CA VAL A 133 -0.36 0.29 -4.27
C VAL A 133 -0.04 1.25 -5.41
N VAL A 134 0.38 2.49 -5.12
CA VAL A 134 0.74 3.48 -6.14
C VAL A 134 1.96 3.05 -6.95
N GLU A 135 2.96 2.45 -6.30
CA GLU A 135 4.13 1.87 -6.98
C GLU A 135 3.73 0.72 -7.92
N LEU A 136 2.79 -0.14 -7.46
CA LEU A 136 2.35 -1.29 -8.22
C LEU A 136 1.34 -0.93 -9.31
N ASP A 137 0.48 0.06 -9.12
CA ASP A 137 -0.48 0.54 -10.12
C ASP A 137 -0.84 2.02 -9.86
N PRO A 138 -0.17 2.95 -10.55
CA PRO A 138 -0.42 4.38 -10.40
C PRO A 138 -1.84 4.82 -10.81
N SER A 139 -2.60 3.98 -11.53
CA SER A 139 -3.96 4.32 -11.97
C SER A 139 -5.03 4.12 -10.90
N LEU A 140 -4.70 3.45 -9.79
CA LEU A 140 -5.60 3.28 -8.64
C LEU A 140 -5.63 4.57 -7.80
N ILE A 141 -6.35 5.58 -8.29
CA ILE A 141 -6.48 6.92 -7.68
C ILE A 141 -6.94 6.88 -6.21
N GLU A 142 -7.67 5.84 -5.85
CA GLU A 142 -8.09 5.64 -4.48
C GLU A 142 -6.93 5.50 -3.49
N ALA A 143 -5.81 4.90 -3.89
CA ALA A 143 -4.63 4.83 -3.04
C ALA A 143 -4.07 6.22 -2.75
N LEU A 144 -3.99 7.09 -3.77
CA LEU A 144 -3.59 8.50 -3.61
C LEU A 144 -4.56 9.28 -2.71
N THR A 145 -5.85 9.00 -2.83
CA THR A 145 -6.89 9.62 -2.00
C THR A 145 -6.75 9.17 -0.54
N GLY A 146 -6.48 7.88 -0.32
CA GLY A 146 -6.18 7.30 0.98
C GLY A 146 -4.96 7.96 1.62
N ILE A 147 -3.85 8.09 0.89
CA ILE A 147 -2.64 8.78 1.36
C ILE A 147 -2.96 10.21 1.77
N THR A 148 -3.59 10.97 0.89
CA THR A 148 -3.91 12.39 1.15
C THR A 148 -4.78 12.55 2.39
N THR A 149 -5.81 11.70 2.53
CA THR A 149 -6.73 11.73 3.67
C THR A 149 -6.01 11.39 4.97
N LEU A 150 -5.20 10.33 4.99
CA LEU A 150 -4.50 9.90 6.19
C LEU A 150 -3.36 10.86 6.58
N SER A 151 -2.60 11.37 5.61
CA SER A 151 -1.55 12.37 5.87
C SER A 151 -2.13 13.69 6.40
N THR A 152 -3.29 14.13 5.91
CA THR A 152 -3.96 15.33 6.43
C THR A 152 -4.50 15.11 7.84
N GLN A 153 -5.08 13.94 8.14
CA GLN A 153 -5.49 13.58 9.50
C GLN A 153 -4.32 13.53 10.47
N GLN A 154 -3.18 12.95 10.06
CA GLN A 154 -1.98 12.92 10.88
C GLN A 154 -1.44 14.33 11.16
N ARG A 155 -1.39 15.19 10.14
CA ARG A 155 -0.98 16.59 10.32
C ARG A 155 -1.93 17.35 11.24
N ALA A 156 -3.24 17.15 11.10
CA ALA A 156 -4.22 17.76 11.99
C ALA A 156 -4.12 17.25 13.43
N ALA A 157 -3.81 15.96 13.63
CA ALA A 157 -3.60 15.39 14.95
C ALA A 157 -2.32 15.90 15.63
N GLN A 158 -1.28 16.18 14.84
CA GLN A 158 0.00 16.73 15.29
C GLN A 158 -0.03 18.25 15.46
N SER A 159 -0.88 18.96 14.70
CA SER A 159 -1.07 20.39 14.84
C SER A 159 -1.69 20.70 16.19
N VAL A 160 -1.13 21.70 16.86
CA VAL A 160 -1.55 22.08 18.21
C VAL A 160 -2.26 23.43 18.19
N GLY A 161 -1.91 24.30 17.25
CA GLY A 161 -2.56 25.60 17.09
C GLY A 161 -3.72 25.59 16.12
N GLN A 162 -4.84 26.19 16.51
CA GLN A 162 -5.99 26.41 15.62
C GLN A 162 -5.81 27.65 14.71
N SER A 163 -4.82 28.51 15.00
CA SER A 163 -4.61 29.75 14.26
C SER A 163 -3.75 29.51 13.02
N THR A 164 -4.33 29.77 11.84
CA THR A 164 -3.65 29.77 10.55
C THR A 164 -2.99 31.12 10.21
N LYS A 165 -3.11 32.13 11.11
CA LYS A 165 -2.54 33.46 10.88
C LYS A 165 -1.03 33.45 11.13
N PRO A 166 -0.23 34.00 10.20
CA PRO A 166 1.20 34.10 10.40
C PRO A 166 1.53 35.03 11.56
N ILE A 167 2.56 34.68 12.32
CA ILE A 167 3.06 35.41 13.48
C ILE A 167 4.37 36.09 13.09
N THR A 168 4.44 37.40 13.31
CA THR A 168 5.68 38.19 13.21
C THR A 168 5.96 38.86 14.55
N MET A 169 7.06 38.46 15.20
CA MET A 169 7.44 38.89 16.54
C MET A 169 8.96 38.94 16.68
N ARG A 170 9.46 39.91 17.45
CA ARG A 170 10.88 40.01 17.79
C ARG A 170 11.05 40.05 19.30
N PHE A 171 11.79 39.10 19.82
CA PHE A 171 12.17 39.04 21.23
C PHE A 171 13.67 39.28 21.34
N GLN A 172 14.06 40.16 22.26
CA GLN A 172 15.46 40.45 22.55
C GLN A 172 15.66 40.32 24.05
N ASN A 173 16.56 39.43 24.46
CA ASN A 173 16.85 39.16 25.86
C ASN A 173 15.58 38.88 26.71
N ALA A 174 14.61 38.18 26.13
CA ALA A 174 13.34 37.86 26.78
C ALA A 174 13.40 36.50 27.48
N LYS A 175 12.66 36.33 28.59
CA LYS A 175 12.62 35.05 29.30
C LYS A 175 11.97 33.96 28.46
N LEU A 176 12.58 32.77 28.42
CA LEU A 176 12.12 31.67 27.57
C LEU A 176 10.64 31.33 27.80
N LYS A 177 10.21 31.23 29.06
CA LYS A 177 8.81 30.91 29.41
C LYS A 177 7.85 32.01 28.94
N GLU A 178 8.24 33.27 29.08
CA GLU A 178 7.46 34.42 28.59
C GLU A 178 7.30 34.39 27.07
N VAL A 179 8.36 34.04 26.32
CA VAL A 179 8.28 33.85 24.86
C VAL A 179 7.25 32.78 24.50
N PHE A 180 7.28 31.62 25.16
CA PHE A 180 6.27 30.57 24.94
C PHE A 180 4.85 31.03 25.27
N GLU A 181 4.63 31.72 26.38
CA GLU A 181 3.32 32.23 26.78
C GLU A 181 2.73 33.21 25.75
N ILE A 182 3.56 34.12 25.21
CA ILE A 182 3.14 35.10 24.20
C ILE A 182 2.79 34.40 22.88
N VAL A 183 3.63 33.47 22.43
CA VAL A 183 3.40 32.73 21.18
C VAL A 183 2.15 31.85 21.30
N ALA A 184 1.96 31.16 22.43
CA ALA A 184 0.81 30.31 22.67
C ALA A 184 -0.50 31.08 22.80
N ARG A 185 -0.48 32.25 23.45
CA ARG A 185 -1.65 33.15 23.53
C ARG A 185 -2.15 33.57 22.15
N THR A 186 -1.24 33.78 21.21
CA THR A 186 -1.58 34.15 19.82
C THR A 186 -2.30 33.01 19.08
N ALA A 187 -2.02 31.75 19.46
CA ALA A 187 -2.66 30.56 18.91
C ALA A 187 -3.83 30.03 19.74
N ASN A 188 -4.21 30.72 20.83
CA ASN A 188 -5.23 30.30 21.78
C ASN A 188 -4.97 28.92 22.41
N ILE A 189 -3.72 28.65 22.79
CA ILE A 189 -3.29 27.40 23.44
C ILE A 189 -2.76 27.70 24.83
N ASN A 190 -3.05 26.81 25.79
CA ASN A 190 -2.43 26.80 27.11
C ASN A 190 -1.06 26.11 27.06
N VAL A 191 -0.07 26.70 27.74
CA VAL A 191 1.26 26.07 27.89
C VAL A 191 1.54 25.83 29.36
N VAL A 192 2.02 24.62 29.65
CA VAL A 192 2.49 24.18 30.96
C VAL A 192 3.95 23.78 30.82
N PHE A 193 4.77 24.08 31.81
CA PHE A 193 6.21 23.78 31.78
C PHE A 193 6.54 22.70 32.80
N ASP A 194 7.36 21.73 32.39
CA ASP A 194 8.03 20.85 33.33
C ASP A 194 8.94 21.65 34.28
N LYS A 195 9.00 21.23 35.55
CA LYS A 195 9.79 21.88 36.60
C LYS A 195 11.28 22.02 36.27
N ASP A 196 11.84 21.15 35.42
CA ASP A 196 13.25 21.14 35.08
C ASP A 196 13.59 22.03 33.86
N ILE A 197 12.62 22.82 33.37
CA ILE A 197 12.86 23.83 32.34
C ILE A 197 13.53 25.06 32.94
N ARG A 198 14.74 25.34 32.43
CA ARG A 198 15.46 26.59 32.67
C ARG A 198 14.78 27.75 31.96
N ASP A 199 14.74 28.90 32.62
CA ASP A 199 14.14 30.13 32.11
C ASP A 199 15.22 31.17 31.79
N ASP A 200 16.16 30.75 30.94
CA ASP A 200 17.28 31.57 30.49
C ASP A 200 16.80 32.58 29.43
N PRO A 201 17.36 33.80 29.37
CA PRO A 201 16.98 34.77 28.35
C PRO A 201 17.36 34.33 26.94
N ILE A 202 16.47 34.57 25.97
CA ILE A 202 16.69 34.26 24.56
C ILE A 202 16.45 35.49 23.67
N THR A 203 17.03 35.44 22.47
CA THR A 203 16.77 36.40 21.40
C THR A 203 16.32 35.62 20.17
N ILE A 204 15.12 35.91 19.68
CA ILE A 204 14.52 35.21 18.54
C ILE A 204 13.68 36.18 17.71
N PHE A 205 13.73 36.00 16.40
CA PHE A 205 12.91 36.74 15.44
C PHE A 205 12.07 35.76 14.65
N LEU A 206 10.76 35.86 14.82
CA LEU A 206 9.74 35.12 14.09
C LEU A 206 9.20 36.05 13.00
N LYS A 207 9.23 35.64 11.74
CA LYS A 207 8.75 36.44 10.62
C LYS A 207 7.87 35.60 9.72
N ASP A 208 6.60 35.98 9.64
CA ASP A 208 5.59 35.38 8.78
C ASP A 208 5.51 33.84 8.94
N MET A 209 5.65 33.35 10.18
CA MET A 209 5.67 31.92 10.50
C MET A 209 4.30 31.46 11.02
N SER A 210 3.89 30.23 10.70
CA SER A 210 2.77 29.58 11.40
C SER A 210 3.09 29.33 12.87
N PHE A 211 2.06 29.12 13.69
CA PHE A 211 2.27 28.78 15.10
C PHE A 211 3.12 27.51 15.27
N ASP A 212 2.82 26.45 14.52
CA ASP A 212 3.52 25.17 14.64
C ASP A 212 5.01 25.30 14.27
N GLU A 213 5.34 26.10 13.25
CA GLU A 213 6.73 26.39 12.87
C GLU A 213 7.45 27.22 13.94
N ALA A 214 6.80 28.27 14.46
CA ALA A 214 7.35 29.11 15.51
C ALA A 214 7.61 28.32 16.80
N LEU A 215 6.64 27.50 17.22
CA LEU A 215 6.76 26.62 18.38
C LEU A 215 7.92 25.63 18.19
N THR A 216 7.98 24.97 17.02
CA THR A 216 9.04 23.99 16.70
C THR A 216 10.43 24.64 16.72
N LEU A 217 10.57 25.85 16.19
CA LEU A 217 11.82 26.61 16.23
C LEU A 217 12.26 26.90 17.68
N ILE A 218 11.36 27.44 18.50
CA ILE A 218 11.66 27.77 19.90
C ILE A 218 12.03 26.49 20.68
N LEU A 219 11.30 25.40 20.48
CA LEU A 219 11.59 24.11 21.10
C LEU A 219 12.98 23.60 20.74
N ASN A 220 13.28 23.51 19.44
CA ASN A 220 14.53 22.94 18.94
C ASN A 220 15.76 23.75 19.36
N THR A 221 15.71 25.08 19.25
CA THR A 221 16.83 25.94 19.65
C THR A 221 17.15 25.87 21.14
N ASN A 222 16.19 25.46 21.97
CA ASN A 222 16.35 25.36 23.43
C ASN A 222 16.46 23.92 23.95
N GLY A 223 16.56 22.91 23.06
CA GLY A 223 16.65 21.50 23.46
C GLY A 223 15.40 21.00 24.20
N LEU A 224 14.24 21.52 23.82
CA LEU A 224 12.94 21.20 24.40
C LEU A 224 12.09 20.40 23.41
N VAL A 225 11.06 19.76 23.92
CA VAL A 225 10.02 19.09 23.15
C VAL A 225 8.66 19.41 23.79
N SER A 226 7.59 19.41 22.99
CA SER A 226 6.23 19.57 23.49
C SER A 226 5.46 18.27 23.41
N GLN A 227 4.58 18.05 24.37
CA GLN A 227 3.64 16.94 24.41
C GLN A 227 2.23 17.51 24.58
N LYS A 228 1.30 17.11 23.71
CA LYS A 228 -0.11 17.48 23.86
C LYS A 228 -0.71 16.72 25.03
N VAL A 229 -1.20 17.45 26.04
CA VAL A 229 -1.79 16.89 27.27
C VAL A 229 -3.28 17.22 27.42
N GLY A 230 -3.84 18.01 26.51
CA GLY A 230 -5.27 18.32 26.39
C GLY A 230 -5.60 18.89 25.01
N PRO A 231 -6.89 19.18 24.72
CA PRO A 231 -7.33 19.72 23.43
C PRO A 231 -6.56 20.98 23.01
N ASP A 232 -6.42 21.92 23.95
CA ASP A 232 -5.71 23.20 23.76
C ASP A 232 -4.62 23.35 24.82
N THR A 233 -3.91 22.28 25.20
CA THR A 233 -2.88 22.33 26.24
C THR A 233 -1.63 21.55 25.87
N LEU A 234 -0.50 22.25 25.91
CA LEU A 234 0.84 21.71 25.70
C LEU A 234 1.61 21.66 27.00
N LEU A 235 2.26 20.53 27.24
CA LEU A 235 3.34 20.42 28.19
C LEU A 235 4.66 20.59 27.43
N ILE A 236 5.48 21.55 27.84
CA ILE A 236 6.86 21.71 27.37
C ILE A 236 7.76 21.00 28.36
N LEU A 237 8.71 20.22 27.85
CA LEU A 237 9.66 19.46 28.67
C LEU A 237 11.06 19.42 28.01
N PRO A 238 12.12 19.15 28.78
CA PRO A 238 13.45 18.91 28.22
C PRO A 238 13.42 17.72 27.26
N ASN A 239 14.09 17.86 26.10
CA ASN A 239 14.20 16.80 25.11
C ASN A 239 15.25 15.75 25.54
N ASN A 240 14.90 14.92 26.52
CA ASN A 240 15.71 13.80 26.95
C ASN A 240 14.87 12.53 27.12
N LYS A 241 15.50 11.36 26.90
CA LYS A 241 14.82 10.05 26.91
C LYS A 241 14.09 9.77 28.23
N GLN A 242 14.67 10.18 29.36
CA GLN A 242 14.10 9.95 30.68
C GLN A 242 12.77 10.69 30.86
N LYS A 243 12.71 11.98 30.49
CA LYS A 243 11.51 12.80 30.56
C LYS A 243 10.43 12.32 29.60
N LEU A 244 10.81 12.00 28.37
CA LEU A 244 9.88 11.44 27.38
C LEU A 244 9.22 10.16 27.89
N ALA A 245 9.99 9.21 28.41
CA ALA A 245 9.47 7.97 28.96
C ALA A 245 8.58 8.19 30.19
N GLN A 246 8.98 9.10 31.10
CA GLN A 246 8.21 9.43 32.30
C GLN A 246 6.80 9.94 31.97
N TYR A 247 6.69 10.87 31.01
CA TYR A 247 5.39 11.45 30.64
C TYR A 247 4.56 10.53 29.75
N GLN A 248 5.19 9.72 28.91
CA GLN A 248 4.50 8.67 28.16
C GLN A 248 3.82 7.66 29.10
N ASP A 249 4.52 7.17 30.13
CA ASP A 249 3.94 6.23 31.11
C ASP A 249 2.77 6.87 31.90
N LEU A 250 2.90 8.12 32.33
CA LEU A 250 1.82 8.85 33.01
C LEU A 250 0.57 9.00 32.13
N MET A 251 0.74 9.38 30.86
CA MET A 251 -0.39 9.50 29.92
C MET A 251 -1.05 8.15 29.69
N VAL A 252 -0.27 7.10 29.43
CA VAL A 252 -0.78 5.74 29.23
C VAL A 252 -1.60 5.29 30.44
N ARG A 253 -1.09 5.45 31.66
CA ARG A 253 -1.84 5.13 32.90
C ARG A 253 -3.13 5.95 33.04
N THR A 254 -3.11 7.23 32.68
CA THR A 254 -4.29 8.10 32.76
C THR A 254 -5.37 7.65 31.76
N PHE A 255 -4.99 7.28 30.54
CA PHE A 255 -5.90 6.69 29.56
C PHE A 255 -6.48 5.35 30.05
N TYR A 256 -5.65 4.46 30.61
CA TYR A 256 -6.15 3.21 31.19
C TYR A 256 -7.12 3.43 32.36
N LEU A 257 -6.83 4.38 33.26
CA LEU A 257 -7.71 4.69 34.40
C LEU A 257 -9.01 5.37 33.97
N SER A 258 -8.96 6.26 32.96
CA SER A 258 -10.16 6.90 32.40
C SER A 258 -11.06 5.88 31.71
N ASN A 259 -10.48 4.97 30.91
CA ASN A 259 -11.22 3.90 30.25
C ASN A 259 -11.75 2.84 31.22
N ALA A 260 -11.01 2.50 32.28
CA ALA A 260 -11.46 1.57 33.30
C ALA A 260 -12.66 2.13 34.09
N LYS A 261 -12.58 3.40 34.53
CA LYS A 261 -13.71 4.06 35.21
C LYS A 261 -14.93 4.25 34.31
N ALA A 262 -14.73 4.48 33.01
CA ALA A 262 -15.84 4.54 32.06
C ALA A 262 -16.54 3.17 31.92
N LYS A 263 -15.78 2.08 31.93
CA LYS A 263 -16.34 0.70 31.90
C LYS A 263 -17.11 0.35 33.18
N ASP A 264 -16.60 0.77 34.32
CA ASP A 264 -17.26 0.53 35.62
C ASP A 264 -18.49 1.44 35.83
N ALA A 265 -18.48 2.66 35.28
CA ALA A 265 -19.65 3.56 35.32
C ALA A 265 -20.80 3.07 34.43
N VAL A 266 -20.51 2.37 33.33
CA VAL A 266 -21.54 1.76 32.46
C VAL A 266 -22.11 0.46 33.06
N MET A 267 -21.37 -0.23 33.93
CA MET A 267 -21.86 -1.44 34.63
C MET A 267 -22.59 -1.16 35.95
N GLY A 268 -22.65 0.10 36.41
CA GLY A 268 -23.29 0.50 37.67
C GLY A 268 -24.71 1.06 37.55
N VAL A 269 -25.33 1.02 36.37
CA VAL A 269 -26.71 1.46 36.14
C VAL A 269 -27.51 0.34 35.46
N ILE A 270 -27.77 -0.73 36.20
CA ILE A 270 -28.91 -1.65 36.00
C ILE A 270 -29.43 -2.06 37.37
#